data_AF-A0A1Y1YDL8-F1
#
_entry.id   AF-A0A1Y1YDL8-F1
#
_cell.length_a   1.000
_cell.length_b   1.000
_cell.length_c   1.000
_cell.angle_alpha   90.00
_cell.angle_beta   90.00
_cell.angle_gamma   90.00
#
_symmetry.space_group_name_H-M   'P 1'
#
loop_
_entity.id
_entity.type
_entity.pdbx_description
1 polymer ?
#
loop_
_entity_poly.entity_id
_entity_poly.type
_entity_poly.pdbx_seq_one_letter_code
_entity_poly.pdbx_strand_id
1 'polypeptide(L)'
;MAVDVLELPAIGSNLPTRGATGVSVAPPLRVPREGKKKIYFQRDSLKTRESRGKEGSRRRNRYDNDHFTYLPHAVLNPKDMIPPGYPAQAPHFHFKYDQAMEQLLQHKFAHDTDLRATEKPCTNYPETQSFIDRSIRRELRKAHVSQGIVEQYEGQIKEFVEQIASMKDDTVQTASDCGEQVDDREPQFLVMDIQDRQIRFIVHAMCQYYHLVSFSNDTECGRRLTYVCHPQALYPNSQKEPGVREKSFYEFVFL
;
A
#
# COMPACT_ATOMS: atom_id res chain seq x y z
N MET A 1 -34.33 -35.60 23.79
CA MET A 1 -34.47 -35.98 25.22
C MET A 1 -33.17 -36.66 25.59
N ALA A 2 -32.38 -36.29 26.58
CA ALA A 2 -32.46 -35.27 27.61
C ALA A 2 -31.03 -34.75 27.89
N VAL A 3 -31.00 -33.57 28.48
CA VAL A 3 -29.86 -32.79 28.96
C VAL A 3 -29.32 -33.33 30.29
N ASP A 4 -28.03 -33.13 30.56
CA ASP A 4 -27.38 -33.05 31.89
C ASP A 4 -26.11 -32.19 31.64
N VAL A 5 -25.95 -30.92 32.03
CA VAL A 5 -26.10 -30.17 33.29
C VAL A 5 -25.07 -30.52 34.37
N LEU A 6 -24.04 -29.67 34.42
CA LEU A 6 -23.32 -29.05 35.55
C LEU A 6 -23.08 -29.87 36.85
N GLU A 7 -21.82 -29.89 37.33
CA GLU A 7 -21.42 -29.11 38.52
C GLU A 7 -19.93 -29.28 38.89
N LEU A 8 -19.32 -28.16 39.28
CA LEU A 8 -18.05 -28.07 40.02
C LEU A 8 -18.28 -28.37 41.50
N PRO A 9 -17.23 -28.78 42.24
CA PRO A 9 -17.14 -28.37 43.64
C PRO A 9 -15.86 -27.59 43.96
N ALA A 10 -16.08 -26.67 44.90
CA ALA A 10 -15.16 -25.68 45.43
C ALA A 10 -14.37 -26.17 46.66
N ILE A 11 -13.18 -25.59 46.83
CA ILE A 11 -12.58 -25.00 48.05
C ILE A 11 -12.53 -25.81 49.38
N GLY A 12 -11.30 -25.92 49.90
CA GLY A 12 -10.96 -26.06 51.35
C GLY A 12 -9.56 -26.65 51.54
N SER A 13 -8.48 -25.87 51.69
CA SER A 13 -7.98 -25.08 52.84
C SER A 13 -7.09 -25.85 53.85
N ASN A 14 -5.94 -25.21 54.18
CA ASN A 14 -5.04 -25.32 55.35
C ASN A 14 -3.59 -25.77 55.03
N LEU A 15 -2.61 -24.85 54.87
CA LEU A 15 -1.78 -24.09 55.87
C LEU A 15 -0.44 -24.81 56.21
N PRO A 16 0.61 -24.13 56.72
CA PRO A 16 1.38 -23.03 56.16
C PRO A 16 2.91 -23.35 56.11
N THR A 17 3.72 -22.57 55.39
CA THR A 17 5.15 -22.42 55.74
C THR A 17 5.63 -20.99 55.52
N ARG A 18 6.23 -20.45 56.58
CA ARG A 18 6.83 -19.12 56.73
C ARG A 18 7.93 -18.85 55.71
N GLY A 19 8.09 -17.59 55.31
CA GLY A 19 9.40 -17.07 54.93
C GLY A 19 9.43 -15.96 53.89
N ALA A 20 9.53 -14.73 54.38
CA ALA A 20 10.42 -13.68 53.89
C ALA A 20 10.02 -12.81 52.66
N THR A 21 10.13 -11.50 52.95
CA THR A 21 10.48 -10.36 52.08
C THR A 21 9.43 -9.82 51.11
N GLY A 22 8.77 -8.75 51.57
CA GLY A 22 8.07 -7.80 50.71
C GLY A 22 9.04 -7.00 49.86
N VAL A 23 8.70 -6.86 48.58
CA VAL A 23 9.27 -5.85 47.69
C VAL A 23 8.14 -4.93 47.27
N SER A 24 8.20 -3.72 47.82
CA SER A 24 7.42 -2.54 47.45
C SER A 24 7.63 -2.21 45.97
N VAL A 25 6.54 -2.15 45.21
CA VAL A 25 6.54 -1.69 43.82
C VAL A 25 6.69 -0.17 43.81
N ALA A 26 7.88 0.29 43.43
CA ALA A 26 8.18 1.70 43.23
C ALA A 26 7.45 2.26 41.98
N PRO A 27 7.01 3.53 42.00
CA PRO A 27 6.41 4.18 40.83
C PRO A 27 7.47 4.47 39.74
N PRO A 28 7.07 4.56 38.45
CA PRO A 28 8.02 4.71 37.35
C PRO A 28 8.76 6.05 37.41
N LEU A 29 10.08 5.98 37.32
CA LEU A 29 10.99 7.13 37.29
C LEU A 29 10.70 7.99 36.06
N ARG A 30 10.37 9.27 36.30
CA ARG A 30 10.25 10.29 35.26
C ARG A 30 11.59 10.45 34.54
N VAL A 31 11.58 10.33 33.21
CA VAL A 31 12.73 10.61 32.36
C VAL A 31 13.14 12.08 32.55
N PRO A 32 14.41 12.40 32.87
CA PRO A 32 14.84 13.78 33.00
C PRO A 32 14.70 14.48 31.64
N ARG A 33 14.06 15.65 31.63
CA ARG A 33 14.07 16.56 30.47
C ARG A 33 15.51 16.94 30.19
N GLU A 34 15.96 16.73 28.95
CA GLU A 34 17.31 17.06 28.50
C GLU A 34 17.63 18.53 28.79
N GLY A 35 18.54 18.77 29.73
CA GLY A 35 19.08 20.10 29.98
C GLY A 35 19.82 20.59 28.73
N LYS A 36 19.58 21.85 28.35
CA LYS A 36 20.35 22.53 27.30
C LYS A 36 21.84 22.40 27.64
N LYS A 37 22.58 21.67 26.80
CA LYS A 37 24.02 21.43 27.00
C LYS A 37 24.73 22.78 27.02
N LYS A 38 25.49 23.03 28.09
CA LYS A 38 26.40 24.18 28.17
C LYS A 38 27.36 24.08 26.99
N ILE A 39 27.26 25.04 26.06
CA ILE A 39 28.18 25.14 24.93
C ILE A 39 29.49 25.65 25.50
N TYR A 40 30.38 24.73 25.86
CA TYR A 40 31.80 25.06 25.93
C TYR A 40 32.20 25.58 24.56
N PHE A 41 33.01 26.63 24.50
CA PHE A 41 33.59 27.16 23.26
C PHE A 41 34.37 26.06 22.56
N GLN A 42 33.66 25.24 21.80
CA GLN A 42 34.21 24.19 20.97
C GLN A 42 35.05 24.92 19.92
N ARG A 43 36.31 24.51 19.77
CA ARG A 43 37.19 25.06 18.72
C ARG A 43 36.43 25.06 17.38
N ASP A 44 36.50 26.16 16.64
CA ASP A 44 35.71 26.32 15.40
C ASP A 44 35.99 25.20 14.38
N SER A 45 37.18 24.61 14.42
CA SER A 45 37.55 23.42 13.63
C SER A 45 36.79 22.16 14.02
N LEU A 46 36.52 21.94 15.31
CA LEU A 46 35.68 20.83 15.78
C LEU A 46 34.21 21.08 15.43
N LYS A 47 33.74 22.32 15.56
CA LYS A 47 32.37 22.71 15.20
C LYS A 47 32.09 22.53 13.71
N THR A 48 33.03 22.90 12.84
CA THR A 48 32.91 22.71 11.39
C THR A 48 33.04 21.24 10.97
N ARG A 49 33.85 20.44 11.68
CA ARG A 49 33.93 19.00 11.44
C ARG A 49 32.65 18.29 11.87
N GLU A 50 32.10 18.63 13.04
CA GLU A 50 30.90 18.00 13.59
C GLU A 50 29.61 18.50 12.92
N SER A 51 29.60 19.71 12.34
CA SER A 51 28.43 20.23 11.60
C SER A 51 28.12 19.41 10.34
N ARG A 52 29.13 18.78 9.74
CA ARG A 52 28.99 17.87 8.59
C ARG A 52 28.41 16.51 9.00
N GLY A 53 28.48 16.18 10.28
CA GLY A 53 27.98 14.95 10.89
C GLY A 53 29.03 14.23 11.72
N LYS A 54 28.58 13.33 12.60
CA LYS A 54 29.48 12.44 13.35
C LYS A 54 30.25 11.52 12.40
N GLU A 55 31.46 11.11 12.80
CA GLU A 55 32.24 10.07 12.10
C GLU A 55 31.36 8.83 11.84
N GLY A 56 31.37 8.29 10.63
CA GLY A 56 30.54 7.14 10.22
C GLY A 56 29.05 7.45 9.97
N SER A 57 28.59 8.69 10.20
CA SER A 57 27.23 9.08 9.80
C SER A 57 27.09 9.09 8.28
N ARG A 58 25.94 8.65 7.76
CA ARG A 58 25.61 8.72 6.33
C ARG A 58 25.82 10.12 5.74
N ARG A 59 25.50 11.18 6.50
CA ARG A 59 25.68 12.57 6.05
C ARG A 59 27.15 12.92 5.84
N ARG A 60 28.01 12.46 6.75
CA ARG A 60 29.45 12.68 6.69
C ARG A 60 30.10 11.82 5.60
N ASN A 61 29.71 10.55 5.48
CA ASN A 61 30.21 9.69 4.40
C ASN A 61 29.86 10.24 3.00
N ARG A 62 28.66 10.81 2.82
CA ARG A 62 28.31 11.50 1.56
C ARG A 62 29.23 12.69 1.31
N TYR A 63 29.39 13.56 2.32
CA TYR A 63 30.27 14.72 2.21
C TYR A 63 31.72 14.32 1.87
N ASP A 64 32.26 13.33 2.57
CA ASP A 64 33.64 12.86 2.40
C ASP A 64 33.85 12.20 1.03
N ASN A 65 32.84 11.48 0.51
CA ASN A 65 32.88 10.94 -0.84
C ASN A 65 32.79 12.03 -1.91
N ASP A 66 31.91 13.02 -1.75
CA ASP A 66 31.72 14.11 -2.71
C ASP A 66 32.97 15.00 -2.82
N HIS A 67 33.72 15.14 -1.73
CA HIS A 67 34.93 15.97 -1.65
C HIS A 67 36.23 15.17 -1.72
N PHE A 68 36.13 13.85 -1.90
CA PHE A 68 37.26 12.92 -1.96
C PHE A 68 38.30 13.13 -0.84
N THR A 69 37.85 13.43 0.39
CA THR A 69 38.71 13.89 1.50
C THR A 69 39.83 12.93 1.88
N TYR A 70 39.66 11.63 1.60
CA TYR A 70 40.62 10.57 1.90
C TYR A 70 41.47 10.11 0.70
N LEU A 71 41.28 10.71 -0.48
CA LEU A 71 41.97 10.32 -1.71
C LEU A 71 42.90 11.46 -2.17
N PRO A 72 44.17 11.50 -1.73
CA PRO A 72 45.08 12.62 -2.00
C PRO A 72 45.41 12.80 -3.49
N HIS A 73 45.21 11.75 -4.30
CA HIS A 73 45.40 11.79 -5.75
C HIS A 73 44.13 12.17 -6.52
N ALA A 74 42.97 12.19 -5.87
CA ALA A 74 41.71 12.63 -6.46
C ALA A 74 41.58 14.15 -6.31
N VAL A 75 42.47 14.89 -6.99
CA VAL A 75 42.32 16.34 -7.12
C VAL A 75 41.30 16.60 -8.21
N LEU A 76 40.14 17.13 -7.83
CA LEU A 76 39.12 17.53 -8.78
C LEU A 76 39.64 18.71 -9.60
N ASN A 77 39.99 18.48 -10.87
CA ASN A 77 40.48 19.57 -11.70
C ASN A 77 39.35 20.56 -11.99
N PRO A 78 39.63 21.87 -12.04
CA PRO A 78 38.60 22.86 -12.37
C PRO A 78 38.00 22.66 -13.77
N LYS A 79 38.71 21.97 -14.68
CA LYS A 79 38.21 21.58 -16.00
C LYS A 79 37.14 20.48 -15.92
N ASP A 80 37.24 19.58 -14.95
CA ASP A 80 36.31 18.46 -14.75
C ASP A 80 35.04 18.91 -14.00
N MET A 81 35.10 20.07 -13.34
CA MET A 81 33.95 20.72 -12.69
C MET A 81 33.01 21.43 -13.67
N ILE A 82 33.39 21.52 -14.95
CA ILE A 82 32.55 22.13 -15.99
C ILE A 82 31.57 21.06 -16.45
N PRO A 83 30.25 21.19 -16.16
CA PRO A 83 29.28 20.21 -16.62
C PRO A 83 29.35 20.11 -18.16
N PRO A 84 29.34 18.90 -18.73
CA PRO A 84 29.41 18.73 -20.17
C PRO A 84 28.19 19.41 -20.82
N GLY A 85 28.46 20.31 -21.77
CA GLY A 85 27.42 20.94 -22.58
C GLY A 85 27.19 22.44 -22.37
N TYR A 86 27.87 23.11 -21.43
CA TYR A 86 27.72 24.57 -21.25
C TYR A 86 29.08 25.31 -21.30
N PRO A 87 29.28 26.26 -22.22
CA PRO A 87 30.45 27.13 -22.18
C PRO A 87 30.41 28.01 -20.93
N ALA A 88 31.58 28.36 -20.36
CA ALA A 88 31.66 29.26 -19.19
C ALA A 88 31.09 30.67 -19.47
N GLN A 89 31.03 31.05 -20.75
CA GLN A 89 30.39 32.27 -21.27
C GLN A 89 28.96 32.05 -21.72
N ALA A 90 28.37 30.87 -21.48
CA ALA A 90 26.94 30.70 -21.65
C ALA A 90 26.29 31.83 -20.85
N PRO A 91 25.41 32.64 -21.47
CA PRO A 91 24.61 33.56 -20.68
C PRO A 91 24.02 32.71 -19.57
N HIS A 92 24.21 33.11 -18.31
CA HIS A 92 23.54 32.47 -17.19
C HIS A 92 22.11 32.34 -17.67
N PHE A 93 21.66 31.12 -17.97
CA PHE A 93 20.25 30.85 -18.20
C PHE A 93 19.66 31.03 -16.81
N HIS A 94 19.54 32.29 -16.40
CA HIS A 94 18.45 32.76 -15.61
C HIS A 94 17.26 32.33 -16.45
N PHE A 95 16.74 31.13 -16.16
CA PHE A 95 15.32 31.03 -15.93
C PHE A 95 15.02 32.33 -15.19
N LYS A 96 14.43 33.31 -15.88
CA LYS A 96 13.85 34.47 -15.21
C LYS A 96 12.72 33.87 -14.40
N TYR A 97 13.10 33.29 -13.26
CA TYR A 97 12.24 32.66 -12.30
C TYR A 97 11.16 33.69 -12.00
N ASP A 98 11.51 34.96 -11.88
CA ASP A 98 10.56 36.04 -11.65
C ASP A 98 9.40 36.06 -12.65
N GLN A 99 9.62 36.00 -13.97
CA GLN A 99 8.53 36.15 -14.92
C GLN A 99 7.70 34.86 -15.09
N ALA A 100 8.36 33.70 -15.12
CA ALA A 100 7.68 32.40 -15.19
C ALA A 100 6.99 32.04 -13.86
N MET A 101 7.57 32.46 -12.73
CA MET A 101 7.04 32.24 -11.39
C MET A 101 5.98 33.29 -11.04
N GLU A 102 6.04 34.52 -11.54
CA GLU A 102 4.93 35.48 -11.51
C GLU A 102 3.73 34.94 -12.30
N GLN A 103 3.96 34.34 -13.47
CA GLN A 103 2.90 33.67 -14.23
C GLN A 103 2.32 32.47 -13.45
N LEU A 104 3.15 31.67 -12.77
CA LEU A 104 2.69 30.60 -11.87
C LEU A 104 1.95 31.12 -10.62
N LEU A 105 2.37 32.25 -10.05
CA LEU A 105 1.71 32.88 -8.90
C LEU A 105 0.37 33.50 -9.28
N GLN A 106 0.30 34.17 -10.43
CA GLN A 106 -0.92 34.73 -10.99
C GLN A 106 -1.90 33.62 -11.38
N HIS A 107 -1.39 32.48 -11.84
CA HIS A 107 -2.17 31.30 -12.19
C HIS A 107 -2.42 30.37 -10.97
N LYS A 108 -2.97 30.95 -9.90
CA LYS A 108 -3.70 30.26 -8.82
C LYS A 108 -2.91 29.19 -8.04
N PHE A 109 -2.19 29.64 -7.02
CA PHE A 109 -2.02 28.88 -5.76
C PHE A 109 -3.32 28.87 -4.94
N ALA A 110 -4.42 28.38 -5.53
CA ALA A 110 -5.66 28.10 -4.80
C ALA A 110 -5.75 26.62 -4.36
N HIS A 111 -4.72 25.80 -4.63
CA HIS A 111 -4.81 24.35 -4.44
C HIS A 111 -3.74 23.69 -3.54
N ASP A 112 -2.72 24.39 -3.05
CA ASP A 112 -1.56 23.74 -2.39
C ASP A 112 -1.26 24.22 -0.95
N THR A 113 -2.27 24.32 -0.09
CA THR A 113 -2.03 24.38 1.37
C THR A 113 -2.55 23.17 2.16
N ASP A 114 -3.07 22.14 1.48
CA ASP A 114 -3.55 20.91 2.13
C ASP A 114 -2.81 19.66 1.63
N LEU A 115 -1.47 19.65 1.76
CA LEU A 115 -0.66 18.42 1.57
C LEU A 115 -0.84 17.37 2.69
N ARG A 116 -1.92 17.47 3.48
CA ARG A 116 -2.28 16.47 4.51
C ARG A 116 -3.74 16.04 4.51
N ALA A 117 -4.57 16.57 3.62
CA ALA A 117 -5.94 16.13 3.51
C ALA A 117 -6.39 16.33 2.06
N THR A 118 -6.36 15.27 1.26
CA THR A 118 -7.39 14.95 0.26
C THR A 118 -6.89 13.86 -0.67
N GLU A 119 -7.36 12.65 -0.40
CA GLU A 119 -7.73 11.71 -1.45
C GLU A 119 -8.83 12.39 -2.30
N LYS A 120 -8.44 13.20 -3.29
CA LYS A 120 -9.37 13.68 -4.31
C LYS A 120 -9.27 12.74 -5.52
N PRO A 121 -10.35 12.07 -5.91
CA PRO A 121 -10.36 11.27 -7.13
C PRO A 121 -10.20 12.22 -8.32
N CYS A 122 -9.16 12.01 -9.12
CA CYS A 122 -8.97 12.71 -10.39
C CYS A 122 -10.08 12.33 -11.37
N THR A 123 -11.13 13.15 -11.49
CA THR A 123 -12.30 12.93 -12.36
C THR A 123 -12.14 13.51 -13.78
N ASN A 124 -10.92 13.54 -14.34
CA ASN A 124 -10.69 14.01 -15.72
C ASN A 124 -9.58 13.21 -16.42
N TYR A 125 -9.65 11.88 -16.35
CA TYR A 125 -8.89 11.01 -17.25
C TYR A 125 -9.90 10.09 -17.96
N PRO A 126 -9.88 10.01 -19.31
CA PRO A 126 -10.83 9.21 -20.06
C PRO A 126 -10.60 7.72 -19.73
N GLU A 127 -11.55 7.09 -19.03
CA GLU A 127 -11.92 5.64 -18.89
C GLU A 127 -10.85 4.52 -18.98
N THR A 128 -9.58 4.89 -19.05
CA THR A 128 -8.39 4.04 -19.13
C THR A 128 -7.60 4.14 -17.82
N GLN A 129 -8.25 4.67 -16.77
CA GLN A 129 -7.73 4.72 -15.42
C GLN A 129 -7.30 3.33 -15.00
N SER A 130 -6.02 3.22 -14.65
CA SER A 130 -5.37 1.98 -14.28
C SER A 130 -6.18 1.20 -13.25
N PHE A 131 -6.76 0.09 -13.71
CA PHE A 131 -7.67 -0.81 -12.98
C PHE A 131 -7.04 -1.46 -11.75
N ILE A 132 -5.72 -1.38 -11.64
CA ILE A 132 -4.91 -1.88 -10.54
C ILE A 132 -3.93 -0.79 -10.12
N ASP A 133 -3.77 -0.61 -8.82
CA ASP A 133 -2.82 0.34 -8.25
C ASP A 133 -1.39 0.08 -8.74
N ARG A 134 -0.64 1.17 -8.94
CA ARG A 134 0.76 1.09 -9.39
C ARG A 134 1.63 0.31 -8.41
N SER A 135 1.32 0.35 -7.11
CA SER A 135 1.98 -0.42 -6.06
C SER A 135 1.80 -1.92 -6.28
N ILE A 136 0.56 -2.38 -6.47
CA ILE A 136 0.22 -3.79 -6.71
C ILE A 136 0.91 -4.29 -7.98
N ARG A 137 0.87 -3.53 -9.08
CA ARG A 137 1.59 -3.88 -10.31
C ARG A 137 3.09 -4.03 -10.09
N ARG A 138 3.70 -3.14 -9.32
CA ARG A 138 5.13 -3.23 -8.98
C ARG A 138 5.44 -4.46 -8.13
N GLU A 139 4.57 -4.82 -7.18
CA GLU A 139 4.71 -6.04 -6.37
C GLU A 139 4.58 -7.30 -7.20
N LEU A 140 3.60 -7.37 -8.11
CA LEU A 140 3.43 -8.50 -9.03
C LEU A 140 4.63 -8.68 -9.96
N ARG A 141 5.18 -7.58 -10.51
CA ARG A 141 6.41 -7.63 -11.31
C ARG A 141 7.61 -8.13 -10.51
N LYS A 142 7.70 -7.74 -9.24
CA LYS A 142 8.78 -8.19 -8.34
C LYS A 142 8.64 -9.65 -7.93
N ALA A 143 7.41 -10.15 -7.81
CA ALA A 143 7.13 -11.52 -7.40
C ALA A 143 7.44 -12.57 -8.48
N HIS A 144 7.70 -12.15 -9.74
CA HIS A 144 8.00 -13.05 -10.87
C HIS A 144 6.95 -14.16 -11.03
N VAL A 145 5.68 -13.76 -11.08
CA VAL A 145 4.56 -14.68 -11.23
C VAL A 145 4.62 -15.40 -12.58
N SER A 146 4.50 -16.73 -12.58
CA SER A 146 4.46 -17.52 -13.80
C SER A 146 3.17 -17.28 -14.58
N GLN A 147 3.29 -17.15 -15.91
CA GLN A 147 2.15 -16.94 -16.80
C GLN A 147 1.08 -18.03 -16.68
N GLY A 148 1.44 -19.30 -16.60
CA GLY A 148 0.46 -20.40 -16.55
C GLY A 148 -0.46 -20.38 -15.33
N ILE A 149 0.05 -19.98 -14.16
CA ILE A 149 -0.79 -19.79 -12.96
C ILE A 149 -1.78 -18.65 -13.19
N VAL A 150 -1.33 -17.56 -13.81
CA VAL A 150 -2.17 -16.40 -14.11
C VAL A 150 -3.30 -16.79 -15.05
N GLU A 151 -3.00 -17.47 -16.14
CA GLU A 151 -3.98 -17.92 -17.14
C GLU A 151 -5.01 -18.89 -16.56
N GLN A 152 -4.59 -19.81 -15.68
CA GLN A 152 -5.49 -20.77 -15.05
C GLN A 152 -6.59 -20.09 -14.21
N TYR A 153 -6.20 -19.16 -13.32
CA TYR A 153 -7.17 -18.45 -12.48
C TYR A 153 -7.93 -17.38 -13.26
N GLU A 154 -7.30 -16.75 -14.25
CA GLU A 154 -7.99 -15.81 -15.14
C GLU A 154 -9.10 -16.50 -15.92
N GLY A 155 -8.89 -17.74 -16.39
CA GLY A 155 -9.92 -18.56 -17.03
C GLY A 155 -11.13 -18.79 -16.13
N GLN A 156 -10.92 -19.20 -14.87
CA GLN A 156 -12.00 -19.40 -13.90
C GLN A 156 -12.79 -18.12 -13.62
N ILE A 157 -12.09 -16.98 -13.53
CA ILE A 157 -12.73 -15.69 -13.31
C ILE A 157 -13.55 -15.26 -14.54
N LYS A 158 -13.04 -15.46 -15.76
CA LYS A 158 -13.77 -15.14 -17.00
C LYS A 158 -15.03 -15.97 -17.13
N GLU A 159 -14.94 -17.29 -16.90
CA GLU A 159 -16.09 -18.19 -16.91
C GLU A 159 -17.15 -17.74 -15.90
N PHE A 160 -16.74 -17.33 -14.70
CA PHE A 160 -17.66 -16.79 -13.69
C PHE A 160 -18.33 -15.49 -14.13
N VAL A 161 -17.60 -14.57 -14.77
CA VAL A 161 -18.17 -13.32 -15.31
C VAL A 161 -19.19 -13.61 -16.42
N GLU A 162 -18.89 -14.56 -17.30
CA GLU A 162 -19.80 -14.99 -18.37
C GLU A 162 -21.07 -15.64 -17.80
N GLN A 163 -20.94 -16.48 -16.77
CA GLN A 163 -22.09 -17.06 -16.06
C GLN A 163 -22.99 -15.96 -15.47
N ILE A 164 -22.41 -14.95 -14.82
CA ILE A 164 -23.20 -13.83 -14.28
C ILE A 164 -23.89 -13.05 -15.40
N ALA A 165 -23.20 -12.82 -16.52
CA ALA A 165 -23.77 -12.10 -17.67
C ALA A 165 -25.00 -12.84 -18.24
N SER A 166 -24.89 -14.17 -18.43
CA SER A 166 -26.02 -14.98 -18.91
C SER A 166 -27.25 -14.92 -17.99
N MET A 167 -27.05 -14.94 -16.68
CA MET A 167 -28.17 -14.87 -15.71
C MET A 167 -28.89 -13.51 -15.72
N LYS A 168 -28.17 -12.42 -16.01
CA LYS A 168 -28.77 -11.10 -16.15
C LYS A 168 -29.71 -11.06 -17.35
N ASP A 169 -29.30 -11.61 -18.48
CA ASP A 169 -30.09 -11.60 -19.72
C ASP A 169 -31.41 -12.37 -19.60
N ASP A 170 -31.39 -13.54 -18.95
CA ASP A 170 -32.61 -14.35 -18.72
C ASP A 170 -33.64 -13.64 -17.84
N THR A 171 -33.17 -12.83 -16.88
CA THR A 171 -34.03 -12.09 -15.95
C THR A 171 -34.84 -11.00 -16.65
N VAL A 172 -34.20 -10.31 -17.60
CA VAL A 172 -34.83 -9.23 -18.37
C VAL A 172 -35.93 -9.77 -19.29
N GLN A 173 -35.83 -11.02 -19.75
CA GLN A 173 -36.86 -11.66 -20.58
C GLN A 173 -38.13 -12.04 -19.79
N THR A 174 -37.99 -12.40 -18.51
CA THR A 174 -39.14 -12.74 -17.64
C THR A 174 -39.83 -11.53 -16.98
N ALA A 175 -39.20 -10.36 -16.93
CA ALA A 175 -39.77 -9.16 -16.29
C ALA A 175 -40.83 -8.42 -17.13
N SER A 176 -41.17 -8.94 -18.32
CA SER A 176 -42.18 -8.35 -19.21
C SER A 176 -43.63 -8.79 -18.92
N ASP A 177 -43.86 -9.65 -17.93
CA ASP A 177 -45.21 -10.08 -17.56
C ASP A 177 -45.34 -10.12 -16.02
N CYS A 178 -46.39 -9.47 -15.50
CA CYS A 178 -46.82 -9.40 -14.09
C CYS A 178 -45.79 -8.96 -13.01
N GLY A 179 -45.91 -7.70 -12.58
CA GLY A 179 -45.10 -7.10 -11.51
C GLY A 179 -45.46 -7.56 -10.10
N GLU A 180 -44.53 -8.30 -9.49
CA GLU A 180 -44.12 -8.24 -8.08
C GLU A 180 -42.94 -9.22 -7.94
N GLN A 181 -41.72 -8.72 -7.73
CA GLN A 181 -40.59 -9.58 -7.36
C GLN A 181 -39.90 -9.04 -6.12
N VAL A 182 -40.01 -9.82 -5.05
CA VAL A 182 -39.04 -9.85 -3.96
C VAL A 182 -37.85 -10.64 -4.53
N ASP A 183 -36.74 -9.97 -4.79
CA ASP A 183 -35.50 -10.59 -5.25
C ASP A 183 -34.86 -11.42 -4.12
N ASP A 184 -35.43 -12.59 -3.81
CA ASP A 184 -34.83 -13.62 -2.95
C ASP A 184 -33.72 -14.39 -3.70
N ARG A 185 -32.91 -13.69 -4.50
CA ARG A 185 -31.81 -14.28 -5.25
C ARG A 185 -30.59 -14.40 -4.35
N GLU A 186 -30.22 -15.63 -4.02
CA GLU A 186 -29.00 -15.89 -3.27
C GLU A 186 -27.78 -15.35 -4.05
N PRO A 187 -26.91 -14.56 -3.39
CA PRO A 187 -25.73 -14.01 -4.03
C PRO A 187 -24.79 -15.14 -4.50
N GLN A 188 -24.51 -15.17 -5.80
CA GLN A 188 -23.62 -16.19 -6.37
C GLN A 188 -22.16 -15.88 -6.00
N PHE A 189 -21.50 -16.86 -5.37
CA PHE A 189 -20.10 -16.78 -4.99
C PHE A 189 -19.28 -17.83 -5.74
N LEU A 190 -18.16 -17.41 -6.33
CA LEU A 190 -17.09 -18.30 -6.72
C LEU A 190 -16.18 -18.54 -5.51
N VAL A 191 -16.09 -19.79 -5.06
CA VAL A 191 -15.29 -20.20 -3.90
C VAL A 191 -14.07 -20.97 -4.37
N MET A 192 -12.88 -20.47 -4.02
CA MET A 192 -11.60 -21.09 -4.38
C MET A 192 -10.81 -21.49 -3.12
N ASP A 193 -10.36 -22.73 -3.08
CA ASP A 193 -9.43 -23.23 -2.05
C ASP A 193 -7.99 -22.92 -2.45
N ILE A 194 -7.47 -21.76 -2.00
CA ILE A 194 -6.12 -21.29 -2.31
C ILE A 194 -5.29 -21.24 -1.04
N GLN A 195 -4.37 -22.18 -0.90
CA GLN A 195 -3.50 -22.27 0.27
C GLN A 195 -2.38 -21.22 0.22
N ASP A 196 -1.77 -21.02 -0.96
CA ASP A 196 -0.66 -20.09 -1.12
C ASP A 196 -1.11 -18.63 -1.00
N ARG A 197 -0.40 -17.88 -0.13
CA ARG A 197 -0.59 -16.44 0.04
C ARG A 197 -0.32 -15.66 -1.24
N GLN A 198 0.69 -16.04 -2.03
CA GLN A 198 1.05 -15.31 -3.25
C GLN A 198 -0.03 -15.47 -4.33
N ILE A 199 -0.49 -16.70 -4.55
CA ILE A 199 -1.58 -16.99 -5.49
C ILE A 199 -2.86 -16.24 -5.10
N ARG A 200 -3.21 -16.28 -3.81
CA ARG A 200 -4.37 -15.53 -3.31
C ARG A 200 -4.24 -14.03 -3.56
N PHE A 201 -3.05 -13.44 -3.36
CA PHE A 201 -2.80 -12.04 -3.67
C PHE A 201 -2.99 -11.74 -5.17
N ILE A 202 -2.53 -12.63 -6.05
CA ILE A 202 -2.71 -12.51 -7.50
C ILE A 202 -4.20 -12.54 -7.86
N VAL A 203 -4.96 -13.49 -7.31
CA VAL A 203 -6.40 -13.59 -7.53
C VAL A 203 -7.13 -12.34 -7.07
N HIS A 204 -6.79 -11.79 -5.90
CA HIS A 204 -7.35 -10.51 -5.45
C HIS A 204 -7.06 -9.36 -6.42
N ALA A 205 -5.83 -9.30 -6.97
CA ALA A 205 -5.48 -8.30 -7.97
C ALA A 205 -6.23 -8.51 -9.31
N MET A 206 -6.47 -9.75 -9.73
CA MET A 206 -7.30 -10.07 -10.90
C MET A 206 -8.75 -9.66 -10.68
N CYS A 207 -9.32 -9.92 -9.52
CA CYS A 207 -10.67 -9.47 -9.20
C CYS A 207 -10.79 -7.95 -9.28
N GLN A 208 -9.78 -7.22 -8.80
CA GLN A 208 -9.73 -5.76 -8.94
C GLN A 208 -9.72 -5.31 -10.41
N TYR A 209 -8.97 -6.02 -11.27
CA TYR A 209 -8.89 -5.77 -12.71
C TYR A 209 -10.24 -5.98 -13.42
N TYR A 210 -10.98 -7.04 -13.07
CA TYR A 210 -12.30 -7.35 -13.62
C TYR A 210 -13.47 -6.69 -12.87
N HIS A 211 -13.19 -5.79 -11.92
CA HIS A 211 -14.21 -5.12 -11.10
C HIS A 211 -15.11 -6.05 -10.27
N LEU A 212 -14.56 -7.19 -9.87
CA LEU A 212 -15.18 -8.13 -8.94
C LEU A 212 -14.78 -7.79 -7.50
N VAL A 213 -15.64 -8.15 -6.56
CA VAL A 213 -15.32 -8.07 -5.13
C VAL A 213 -14.76 -9.41 -4.70
N SER A 214 -13.69 -9.37 -3.91
CA SER A 214 -13.06 -10.57 -3.38
C SER A 214 -12.70 -10.41 -1.91
N PHE A 215 -12.87 -11.48 -1.14
CA PHE A 215 -12.49 -11.54 0.27
C PHE A 215 -12.04 -12.96 0.61
N SER A 216 -11.23 -13.09 1.67
CA SER A 216 -10.71 -14.38 2.09
C SER A 216 -11.05 -14.65 3.54
N ASN A 217 -11.71 -15.77 3.81
CA ASN A 217 -12.09 -16.19 5.16
C ASN A 217 -11.42 -17.50 5.55
N ASP A 218 -11.03 -17.59 6.82
CA ASP A 218 -10.52 -18.81 7.41
C ASP A 218 -11.71 -19.67 7.88
N THR A 219 -11.74 -20.93 7.47
CA THR A 219 -12.73 -21.91 7.94
C THR A 219 -12.31 -22.51 9.27
N GLU A 220 -13.26 -23.09 10.01
CA GLU A 220 -13.03 -23.79 11.28
C GLU A 220 -11.98 -24.90 11.16
N CYS A 221 -11.84 -25.49 9.96
CA CYS A 221 -10.85 -26.50 9.63
C CYS A 221 -9.42 -25.95 9.41
N GLY A 222 -9.20 -24.64 9.58
CA GLY A 222 -7.91 -23.97 9.38
C GLY A 222 -7.53 -23.74 7.91
N ARG A 223 -8.43 -24.03 6.96
CA ARG A 223 -8.23 -23.73 5.54
C ARG A 223 -8.73 -22.33 5.21
N ARG A 224 -8.01 -21.60 4.36
CA ARG A 224 -8.40 -20.25 3.96
C ARG A 224 -9.00 -20.24 2.56
N LEU A 225 -10.30 -19.97 2.48
CA LEU A 225 -11.04 -19.92 1.22
C LEU A 225 -11.09 -18.48 0.69
N THR A 226 -10.97 -18.35 -0.63
CA THR A 226 -11.09 -17.07 -1.34
C THR A 226 -12.44 -17.03 -2.03
N TYR A 227 -13.26 -16.05 -1.67
CA TYR A 227 -14.59 -15.83 -2.23
C TYR A 227 -14.53 -14.67 -3.21
N VAL A 228 -15.18 -14.84 -4.36
CA VAL A 228 -15.32 -13.82 -5.39
C VAL A 228 -16.80 -13.67 -5.70
N CYS A 229 -17.28 -12.43 -5.78
CA CYS A 229 -18.67 -12.14 -6.08
C CYS A 229 -18.84 -10.88 -6.91
N HIS A 230 -20.04 -10.76 -7.48
CA HIS A 230 -20.48 -9.55 -8.16
C HIS A 230 -20.61 -8.39 -7.15
N PRO A 231 -20.19 -7.16 -7.50
CA PRO A 231 -20.29 -6.01 -6.60
C PRO A 231 -21.73 -5.71 -6.14
N GLN A 232 -22.72 -5.89 -7.02
CA GLN A 232 -24.15 -5.74 -6.66
C GLN A 232 -24.63 -6.74 -5.61
N ALA A 233 -23.96 -7.89 -5.48
CA ALA A 233 -24.32 -8.90 -4.49
C ALA A 233 -24.06 -8.45 -3.05
N LEU A 234 -23.09 -7.55 -2.85
CA LEU A 234 -22.77 -6.94 -1.54
C LEU A 234 -23.31 -5.51 -1.42
N TYR A 235 -23.37 -4.80 -2.54
CA TYR A 235 -23.77 -3.40 -2.60
C TYR A 235 -24.75 -3.19 -3.76
N PRO A 236 -26.07 -3.32 -3.52
CA PRO A 236 -27.09 -3.28 -4.60
C PRO A 236 -27.06 -1.99 -5.42
N ASN A 237 -26.56 -0.89 -4.85
CA ASN A 237 -26.46 0.41 -5.53
C ASN A 237 -25.12 0.64 -6.26
N SER A 238 -24.26 -0.37 -6.36
CA SER A 238 -22.95 -0.23 -7.00
C SER A 238 -23.08 -0.07 -8.52
N GLN A 239 -22.47 0.99 -9.05
CA GLN A 239 -22.37 1.27 -10.51
C GLN A 239 -21.23 0.50 -11.20
N LYS A 240 -20.50 -0.35 -10.46
CA LYS A 240 -19.39 -1.13 -11.03
C LYS A 240 -19.96 -2.36 -11.71
N GLU A 241 -19.84 -2.41 -13.03
CA GLU A 241 -20.17 -3.60 -13.81
C GLU A 241 -18.89 -4.41 -14.06
N PRO A 242 -18.86 -5.71 -13.70
CA PRO A 242 -17.79 -6.59 -14.13
C PRO A 242 -17.95 -6.89 -15.62
N GLY A 243 -16.83 -6.96 -16.32
CA GLY A 243 -16.82 -7.20 -17.75
C GLY A 243 -15.53 -7.87 -18.19
N VAL A 244 -15.65 -8.74 -19.20
CA VAL A 244 -14.50 -9.34 -19.88
C VAL A 244 -13.81 -8.23 -20.69
N ARG A 245 -12.49 -8.21 -20.63
CA ARG A 245 -11.66 -7.19 -21.29
C ARG A 245 -10.90 -7.79 -22.46
N GLU A 246 -10.51 -6.93 -23.40
CA GLU A 246 -9.73 -7.31 -24.58
C GLU A 246 -8.34 -7.84 -24.24
N LYS A 247 -7.66 -7.22 -23.26
CA LYS A 247 -6.32 -7.63 -22.83
C LYS A 247 -6.39 -8.65 -21.70
N SER A 248 -5.49 -9.62 -21.71
CA SER A 248 -5.34 -10.51 -20.57
C SER A 248 -4.77 -9.78 -19.36
N PHE A 249 -5.02 -10.30 -18.16
CA PHE A 249 -4.43 -9.75 -16.95
C PHE A 249 -2.90 -9.80 -17.02
N TYR A 250 -2.36 -10.88 -17.57
CA TYR A 250 -0.91 -11.05 -17.74
C TYR A 250 -0.32 -9.97 -18.65
N GLU A 251 -0.91 -9.75 -19.83
CA GLU A 251 -0.50 -8.70 -20.76
C GLU A 251 -0.58 -7.31 -20.12
N PHE A 252 -1.62 -7.04 -19.34
CA PHE A 252 -1.78 -5.74 -18.69
C PHE A 252 -0.71 -5.45 -17.63
N VAL A 253 -0.25 -6.48 -16.91
CA VAL A 253 0.71 -6.29 -15.80
C VAL A 253 2.15 -6.37 -16.28
N PHE A 254 2.48 -7.31 -17.16
CA PHE A 254 3.86 -7.69 -17.46
C PHE A 254 4.40 -7.22 -18.82
N LEU A 255 3.53 -6.90 -19.78
CA LEU A 255 3.90 -6.35 -21.08
C LEU A 255 3.69 -4.83 -21.13
#